data_AF-A0A4W3GQ04-F1
#
_entry.id   AF-A0A4W3GQ04-F1
#
_cell.length_a   1.000
_cell.length_b   1.000
_cell.length_c   1.000
_cell.angle_alpha   90.00
_cell.angle_beta   90.00
_cell.angle_gamma   90.00
#
_symmetry.space_group_name_H-M   'P 1'
#
loop_
_entity.id
_entity.type
_entity.pdbx_description
1 polymer ?
#
loop_
_entity_poly.entity_id
_entity_poly.type
_entity_poly.pdbx_seq_one_letter_code
_entity_poly.pdbx_strand_id
1 'polypeptide(L)'
;MQGEDPARPKKTKKLKKGKEFFPGKPPSSPITEPTVKYNSQPDFITVTGGTLHMYQLEGLNWLRFSWAQGTDTILADEMGLGKTIQTIVFLYSLYIEVS
;
A
#
# COMPACT_ATOMS: atom_id res chain seq x y z
N MET A 1 -41.51 -9.47 44.74
CA MET A 1 -40.40 -10.23 44.14
C MET A 1 -39.75 -9.36 43.08
N GLN A 2 -38.76 -8.55 43.49
CA GLN A 2 -37.92 -7.77 42.59
C GLN A 2 -36.72 -8.63 42.21
N GLY A 3 -36.59 -8.94 40.93
CA GLY A 3 -35.38 -9.47 40.33
C GLY A 3 -34.92 -8.46 39.29
N GLU A 4 -34.19 -7.43 39.73
CA GLU A 4 -33.49 -6.51 38.84
C GLU A 4 -32.26 -7.23 38.29
N ASP A 5 -32.25 -7.49 36.98
CA ASP A 5 -31.09 -8.01 36.25
C ASP A 5 -30.12 -6.82 35.99
N PRO A 6 -28.90 -6.83 36.53
CA PRO A 6 -27.97 -5.72 36.34
C PRO A 6 -27.46 -5.69 34.89
N ALA A 7 -27.89 -4.66 34.16
CA ALA A 7 -27.41 -4.32 32.83
C ALA A 7 -25.87 -4.32 32.76
N ARG A 8 -25.32 -5.30 32.04
CA ARG A 8 -23.88 -5.43 31.76
C ARG A 8 -23.40 -4.23 30.90
N PRO A 9 -22.37 -3.48 31.30
CA PRO A 9 -21.89 -2.36 30.51
C PRO A 9 -21.20 -2.86 29.23
N LYS A 10 -21.72 -2.46 28.07
CA LYS A 10 -21.09 -2.65 26.76
C LYS A 10 -19.79 -1.84 26.75
N LYS A 11 -18.65 -2.53 26.91
CA LYS A 11 -17.32 -1.95 26.71
C LYS A 11 -17.21 -1.47 25.26
N THR A 12 -17.41 -0.17 25.05
CA THR A 12 -17.04 0.52 23.81
C THR A 12 -15.53 0.38 23.64
N LYS A 13 -15.13 -0.50 22.73
CA LYS A 13 -13.73 -0.63 22.30
C LYS A 13 -13.34 0.74 21.75
N LYS A 14 -12.50 1.48 22.50
CA LYS A 14 -11.86 2.70 22.00
C LYS A 14 -11.18 2.36 20.67
N LEU A 15 -11.68 2.95 19.59
CA LEU A 15 -11.06 2.89 18.28
C LEU A 15 -9.64 3.42 18.45
N LYS A 16 -8.64 2.56 18.32
CA LYS A 16 -7.24 2.96 18.37
C LYS A 16 -7.04 3.93 17.21
N LYS A 17 -6.78 5.19 17.55
CA LYS A 17 -6.45 6.27 16.62
C LYS A 17 -5.35 5.74 15.69
N GLY A 18 -5.70 5.53 14.42
CA GLY A 18 -4.74 5.06 13.42
C GLY A 18 -3.56 6.02 13.46
N LYS A 19 -2.35 5.49 13.63
CA LYS A 19 -1.16 6.29 13.32
C LYS A 19 -1.28 6.55 11.83
N GLU A 20 -1.61 7.80 11.48
CA GLU A 20 -1.50 8.26 10.11
C GLU A 20 -0.03 8.03 9.71
N PHE A 21 0.22 6.99 8.91
CA PHE A 21 1.54 6.75 8.35
C PHE A 21 1.73 7.74 7.21
N PHE A 22 1.97 8.99 7.57
CA PHE A 22 2.65 9.93 6.71
C PHE A 22 4.13 9.71 6.98
N PRO A 23 4.89 9.03 6.11
CA PRO A 23 6.34 9.06 6.21
C PRO A 23 6.77 10.49 5.89
N GLY A 24 6.78 11.36 6.90
CA GLY A 24 7.23 12.75 6.79
C GLY A 24 8.74 12.86 6.52
N LYS A 25 9.43 11.72 6.48
CA LYS A 25 10.80 11.60 6.01
C LYS A 25 10.97 10.21 5.39
N PRO A 26 11.51 10.14 4.16
CA PRO A 26 11.80 8.85 3.58
C PRO A 26 12.98 8.17 4.34
N PRO A 27 13.00 6.83 4.38
CA PRO A 27 13.92 6.05 5.19
C PRO A 27 15.38 6.21 4.71
N SER A 28 16.31 6.52 5.60
CA SER A 28 17.73 6.78 5.27
C SER A 28 18.51 5.64 4.58
N SER A 29 17.87 4.51 4.28
CA SER A 29 18.45 3.37 3.57
C SER A 29 17.35 2.64 2.82
N PRO A 30 17.65 2.10 1.62
CA PRO A 30 16.65 1.47 0.80
C PRO A 30 16.03 0.25 1.50
N ILE A 31 14.71 0.26 1.65
CA ILE A 31 13.97 -0.80 2.36
C ILE A 31 14.00 -2.12 1.58
N THR A 32 13.97 -2.05 0.24
CA THR A 32 13.97 -3.21 -0.65
C THR A 32 14.60 -2.85 -1.99
N GLU A 33 15.34 -3.78 -2.60
CA GLU A 33 15.81 -3.60 -3.98
C GLU A 33 14.65 -3.63 -4.98
N PRO A 34 14.57 -2.68 -5.94
CA PRO A 34 13.50 -2.62 -6.94
C PRO A 34 13.39 -3.86 -7.85
N THR A 35 14.45 -4.67 -7.93
CA THR A 35 14.49 -5.93 -8.68
C THR A 35 13.76 -7.07 -7.95
N VAL A 36 13.55 -6.96 -6.64
CA VAL A 36 12.83 -7.94 -5.84
C VAL A 36 11.33 -7.75 -6.02
N LYS A 37 10.66 -8.81 -6.50
CA LYS A 37 9.21 -8.81 -6.71
C LYS A 37 8.45 -8.83 -5.39
N TYR A 38 7.40 -8.04 -5.32
CA TYR A 38 6.38 -8.19 -4.30
C TYR A 38 5.51 -9.43 -4.59
N ASN A 39 5.53 -10.40 -3.68
CA ASN A 39 4.65 -11.57 -3.74
C ASN A 39 3.22 -11.25 -3.27
N SER A 40 3.06 -10.17 -2.51
CA SER A 40 1.80 -9.65 -2.00
C SER A 40 1.85 -8.13 -1.99
N GLN A 41 0.69 -7.47 -1.96
CA GLN A 41 0.62 -6.01 -1.85
C GLN A 41 1.45 -5.50 -0.65
N PRO A 42 2.31 -4.48 -0.82
CA PRO A 42 3.09 -3.92 0.27
C PRO A 42 2.23 -3.10 1.26
N ASP A 43 2.67 -3.05 2.52
CA ASP A 43 1.93 -2.46 3.63
C ASP A 43 1.58 -0.99 3.42
N PHE A 44 2.46 -0.21 2.76
CA PHE A 44 2.23 1.20 2.48
C PHE A 44 1.00 1.46 1.59
N ILE A 45 0.52 0.46 0.86
CA ILE A 45 -0.74 0.53 0.11
C ILE A 45 -1.90 0.12 1.02
N THR A 46 -1.75 -0.97 1.77
CA THR A 46 -2.80 -1.50 2.66
C THR A 46 -3.24 -0.46 3.70
N VAL A 47 -2.32 0.35 4.24
CA VAL A 47 -2.65 1.42 5.19
C VAL A 47 -3.53 2.54 4.61
N THR A 48 -3.57 2.68 3.28
CA THR A 48 -4.46 3.64 2.61
C THR A 48 -5.91 3.15 2.55
N GLY A 49 -6.17 1.89 2.88
CA GLY A 49 -7.45 1.21 2.65
C GLY A 49 -7.66 0.73 1.21
N GLY A 50 -6.70 1.00 0.31
CA GLY A 50 -6.71 0.51 -1.07
C GLY A 50 -6.28 -0.95 -1.20
N THR A 51 -6.70 -1.60 -2.28
CA THR A 51 -6.26 -2.95 -2.66
C THR A 51 -5.98 -2.98 -4.16
N LEU A 52 -4.80 -3.47 -4.54
CA LEU A 52 -4.42 -3.72 -5.91
C LEU A 52 -5.03 -5.02 -6.40
N HIS A 53 -5.49 -5.00 -7.64
CA HIS A 53 -5.72 -6.25 -8.37
C HIS A 53 -4.38 -6.93 -8.70
N MET A 54 -4.41 -8.25 -8.93
CA MET A 54 -3.19 -9.04 -9.19
C MET A 54 -2.40 -8.51 -10.40
N TYR A 55 -3.10 -8.14 -11.48
CA TYR A 55 -2.45 -7.56 -12.66
C TYR A 55 -1.81 -6.18 -12.39
N GLN A 56 -2.35 -5.41 -11.44
CA GLN A 56 -1.76 -4.13 -11.03
C GLN A 56 -0.48 -4.35 -10.24
N LEU A 57 -0.45 -5.35 -9.35
CA LEU A 57 0.75 -5.76 -8.62
C LEU A 57 1.83 -6.30 -9.57
N GLU A 58 1.43 -7.07 -10.58
CA GLU A 58 2.35 -7.56 -11.60
C GLU A 58 2.97 -6.41 -12.41
N GLY A 59 2.16 -5.46 -12.89
CA GLY A 59 2.73 -4.32 -13.60
C GLY A 59 3.51 -3.36 -12.68
N LEU A 60 3.19 -3.27 -11.38
CA LEU A 60 4.05 -2.57 -10.41
C LEU A 60 5.44 -3.22 -10.32
N ASN A 61 5.50 -4.55 -10.21
CA ASN A 61 6.76 -5.29 -10.22
C ASN A 61 7.53 -5.08 -11.53
N TRP A 62 6.85 -5.05 -12.68
CA TRP A 62 7.45 -4.81 -13.98
C TRP A 62 8.03 -3.39 -14.12
N LEU A 63 7.31 -2.38 -13.63
CA LEU A 63 7.77 -0.98 -13.64
C LEU A 63 9.00 -0.80 -12.72
N ARG A 64 8.95 -1.34 -11.49
CA ARG A 64 10.09 -1.30 -10.55
C ARG A 64 11.33 -1.99 -11.14
N PHE A 65 11.15 -3.16 -11.76
CA PHE A 65 12.23 -3.87 -12.43
C PHE A 65 12.82 -3.07 -13.59
N SER A 66 11.97 -2.55 -14.49
CA SER A 66 12.42 -1.79 -15.67
C SER A 66 13.16 -0.50 -15.27
N TRP A 67 12.68 0.18 -14.22
CA TRP A 67 13.37 1.34 -13.64
C TRP A 67 14.76 0.97 -13.09
N ALA A 68 14.87 -0.17 -12.39
CA ALA A 68 16.16 -0.67 -11.89
C ALA A 68 17.18 -0.95 -13.01
N GLN A 69 16.69 -1.26 -14.21
CA GLN A 69 17.52 -1.49 -15.40
C GLN A 69 17.75 -0.22 -16.23
N GLY A 70 17.23 0.95 -15.81
CA GLY A 70 17.34 2.20 -16.58
C GLY A 70 16.58 2.17 -17.91
N THR A 71 15.52 1.36 -18.00
CA THR A 71 14.70 1.22 -19.21
C THR A 71 13.42 2.04 -19.08
N ASP A 72 13.19 2.94 -20.04
CA ASP A 72 11.96 3.71 -20.14
C ASP A 72 10.77 2.80 -20.49
N THR A 73 9.60 3.07 -19.91
CA THR A 73 8.41 2.20 -20.01
C THR A 73 7.17 2.95 -20.47
N ILE A 74 6.28 2.24 -21.16
CA ILE A 74 4.95 2.72 -21.57
C ILE A 74 3.91 1.69 -21.08
N LEU A 75 2.92 2.12 -20.31
CA LEU A 75 1.77 1.29 -19.92
C LEU A 75 0.71 1.34 -21.02
N ALA A 76 0.60 0.25 -21.78
CA ALA A 76 -0.28 0.15 -22.95
C ALA A 76 -1.52 -0.75 -22.73
N ASP A 77 -1.92 -0.96 -21.48
CA ASP A 77 -3.06 -1.82 -21.14
C ASP A 77 -4.42 -1.20 -21.53
N GLU A 78 -5.47 -2.00 -21.51
CA GLU A 78 -6.84 -1.55 -21.77
C GLU A 78 -7.27 -0.36 -20.88
N MET A 79 -8.17 0.47 -21.42
CA MET A 79 -8.76 1.57 -20.66
C MET A 79 -9.55 1.04 -19.48
N GLY A 80 -9.49 1.74 -18.34
CA GLY A 80 -10.21 1.34 -17.12
C GLY A 80 -9.48 0.36 -16.20
N LEU A 81 -8.37 -0.26 -16.61
CA LEU A 81 -7.57 -1.15 -15.74
C LEU A 81 -6.78 -0.43 -14.62
N GLY A 82 -6.90 0.90 -14.52
CA GLY A 82 -6.32 1.65 -13.40
C GLY A 82 -4.84 2.02 -13.56
N LYS A 83 -4.38 2.26 -14.80
CA LYS A 83 -3.01 2.74 -15.09
C LYS A 83 -2.58 3.94 -14.22
N THR A 84 -3.50 4.88 -13.94
CA THR A 84 -3.23 6.01 -13.05
C THR A 84 -2.84 5.58 -11.64
N ILE A 85 -3.60 4.66 -11.04
CA ILE A 85 -3.29 4.12 -9.70
C ILE A 85 -1.99 3.35 -9.73
N GLN A 86 -1.75 2.57 -10.79
CA GLN A 86 -0.51 1.81 -10.96
C GLN A 86 0.72 2.73 -11.05
N THR A 87 0.63 3.85 -11.78
CA THR A 87 1.69 4.87 -11.84
C THR A 87 1.90 5.55 -10.48
N ILE A 88 0.83 5.94 -9.78
CA ILE A 88 0.93 6.57 -8.45
C ILE A 88 1.63 5.62 -7.47
N VAL A 89 1.22 4.36 -7.43
CA VAL A 89 1.81 3.35 -6.55
C VAL A 89 3.27 3.08 -6.90
N PHE A 90 3.61 3.04 -8.19
CA PHE A 90 5.00 2.92 -8.64
C PHE A 90 5.85 4.08 -8.11
N LEU A 91 5.43 5.33 -8.32
CA LEU A 91 6.16 6.50 -7.81
C LEU A 91 6.27 6.48 -6.28
N TYR A 92 5.21 6.08 -5.59
CA TYR A 92 5.23 5.98 -4.13
C TYR A 92 6.17 4.88 -3.63
N SER A 93 6.27 3.75 -4.34
CA SER A 93 7.24 2.70 -4.03
C SER A 93 8.68 3.23 -4.13
N LEU A 94 9.01 4.01 -5.17
CA LEU A 94 10.33 4.63 -5.30
C LEU A 94 10.59 5.66 -4.20
N TYR A 95 9.59 6.46 -3.85
CA TYR A 95 9.71 7.45 -2.77
C TYR A 95 10.01 6.81 -1.42
N ILE A 96 9.38 5.67 -1.11
CA ILE A 96 9.61 4.96 0.14
C ILE A 96 10.91 4.15 0.12
N GLU A 97 11.29 3.58 -1.03
CA GLU A 97 12.40 2.62 -1.09
C GLU A 97 13.75 3.23 -1.45
N VAL A 98 13.81 4.40 -2.07
CA VAL A 98 15.07 4.96 -2.60
C VAL A 98 15.47 6.27 -1.92
N SER A 99 14.55 6.89 -1.19
CA SER A 99 14.81 8.12 -0.43
C SER A 99 15.01 7.77 1.05
#